data_AF-A0A9R0QU22-F1
#
_entry.id   AF-A0A9R0QU22-F1
#
_cell.length_a   1.000
_cell.length_b   1.000
_cell.length_c   1.000
_cell.angle_alpha   90.00
_cell.angle_beta   90.00
_cell.angle_gamma   90.00
#
_symmetry.space_group_name_H-M   'P 1'
#
loop_
_entity.id
_entity.type
_entity.pdbx_description
1 polymer ?
#
loop_
_entity_poly.entity_id
_entity_poly.type
_entity_poly.pdbx_seq_one_letter_code
_entity_poly.pdbx_strand_id
1 'polypeptide(L)' 'MPTKNQLIRHGREEKQRTDRTRPTDQCPQKQGVCLRVSTRTPKKPNSALRKIAKVWLSNRHDIFAHIPGKGRNS' A
#
# COMPACT_ATOMS: atom_id res chain seq x y z
N MET A 1 -34.98 5.92 8.63
CA MET A 1 -35.31 5.84 7.19
C MET A 1 -35.64 7.24 6.69
N PRO A 2 -34.97 7.73 5.63
CA PRO A 2 -35.26 9.07 5.11
C PRO A 2 -36.55 9.09 4.28
N THR A 3 -37.29 10.20 4.34
CA THR A 3 -38.51 10.42 3.55
C THR A 3 -38.17 10.85 2.11
N LYS A 4 -39.11 10.69 1.18
CA LYS A 4 -38.90 11.06 -0.24
C LYS A 4 -38.49 12.53 -0.41
N ASN A 5 -39.10 13.44 0.35
CA ASN A 5 -38.76 14.86 0.33
C ASN A 5 -37.36 15.16 0.89
N GLN A 6 -36.85 14.34 1.81
CA GLN A 6 -35.47 14.45 2.31
C GLN A 6 -34.47 14.07 1.22
N LEU A 7 -34.75 13.03 0.43
CA LEU A 7 -33.89 12.60 -0.67
C LEU A 7 -33.92 13.58 -1.86
N ILE A 8 -35.04 14.28 -2.07
CA ILE A 8 -35.17 15.33 -3.09
C ILE A 8 -34.37 16.59 -2.69
N ARG A 9 -34.40 16.97 -1.41
CA ARG A 9 -33.67 18.15 -0.89
C ARG A 9 -32.19 17.87 -0.64
N HIS A 10 -31.85 16.66 -0.20
CA HIS A 10 -30.51 16.20 0.09
C HIS A 10 -30.30 14.84 -0.58
N GLY A 11 -29.63 14.87 -1.73
CA GLY A 11 -29.24 13.65 -2.44
C GLY A 11 -28.37 12.74 -1.57
N ARG A 12 -28.31 11.45 -1.91
CA ARG A 12 -27.40 10.52 -1.23
C ARG A 12 -25.98 10.78 -1.72
N GLU A 13 -25.05 10.88 -0.77
CA GLU A 13 -23.63 10.94 -1.08
C GLU A 13 -23.01 9.55 -1.08
N GLU A 14 -22.10 9.31 -2.02
CA GLU A 14 -21.27 8.12 -2.00
C GLU A 14 -20.19 8.24 -0.94
N LYS A 15 -19.94 7.13 -0.23
CA LYS A 15 -18.86 7.07 0.74
C LYS A 15 -17.53 7.02 0.00
N GLN A 16 -16.73 8.07 0.14
CA GLN A 16 -15.37 8.10 -0.41
C GLN A 16 -14.48 7.06 0.28
N ARG A 17 -13.72 6.30 -0.52
CA ARG A 17 -12.73 5.33 -0.03
C ARG A 17 -11.34 5.86 -0.29
N THR A 18 -10.42 5.59 0.66
CA THR A 18 -9.01 5.92 0.48
C THR A 18 -8.28 4.76 -0.19
N ASP A 19 -7.53 5.07 -1.24
CA ASP A 19 -6.60 4.10 -1.81
C ASP A 19 -5.39 3.91 -0.88
N ARG A 20 -4.97 2.65 -0.71
CA ARG A 20 -3.79 2.23 0.04
C ARG A 20 -2.53 2.17 -0.84
N THR A 21 -2.69 2.09 -2.16
CA THR A 21 -1.59 1.98 -3.14
C THR A 21 -1.21 3.29 -3.81
N ARG A 22 -1.48 4.43 -3.16
CA ARG A 22 -1.17 5.79 -3.67
C ARG A 22 0.24 5.94 -4.25
N PRO A 23 1.32 5.37 -3.67
CA PRO A 23 2.66 5.56 -4.19
C PRO A 23 2.91 5.02 -5.62
N THR A 24 1.99 4.26 -6.21
CA THR A 24 2.15 3.78 -7.60
C THR A 24 1.53 4.70 -8.65
N ASP A 25 0.89 5.82 -8.27
CA ASP A 25 0.24 6.79 -9.17
C ASP A 25 -0.62 6.13 -10.26
N GLN A 26 -1.43 5.13 -9.89
CA GLN A 26 -2.27 4.33 -10.80
C GLN A 26 -1.50 3.55 -11.89
N CYS A 27 -0.17 3.53 -11.85
CA CYS A 27 0.64 2.64 -12.66
C CYS A 27 0.65 1.23 -12.04
N PRO A 28 0.67 0.16 -12.84
CA PRO A 28 0.74 -1.21 -12.33
C PRO A 28 2.07 -1.49 -11.61
N GLN A 29 3.17 -0.88 -12.07
CA GLN A 29 4.51 -1.03 -11.51
C GLN A 29 5.28 0.29 -11.68
N LYS A 30 6.16 0.61 -10.72
CA LYS A 30 7.11 1.72 -10.82
C LYS A 30 8.52 1.25 -10.49
N GLN A 31 9.49 1.78 -11.22
CA GLN A 31 10.91 1.56 -10.95
C GLN A 31 11.35 2.37 -9.72
N GLY A 32 12.31 1.81 -8.99
CA GLY A 32 12.92 2.43 -7.81
C GLY A 32 14.24 1.79 -7.43
N VAL A 33 15.01 2.49 -6.60
CA VAL A 33 16.34 2.08 -6.13
C VAL A 33 16.23 1.56 -4.69
N CYS A 34 16.89 0.45 -4.38
CA CYS A 34 16.92 -0.07 -3.01
C CYS A 34 17.91 0.74 -2.16
N LEU A 35 17.41 1.34 -1.08
CA LEU A 35 18.24 2.07 -0.11
C LEU A 35 18.84 1.14 0.94
N ARG A 36 18.05 0.18 1.41
CA ARG A 36 18.45 -0.76 2.46
C ARG A 36 17.62 -2.03 2.42
N VAL A 37 18.28 -3.17 2.58
CA VAL A 37 17.64 -4.46 2.82
C VAL A 37 17.69 -4.79 4.32
N SER A 38 16.57 -5.21 4.89
CA SER A 38 16.46 -5.63 6.30
C SER A 38 15.47 -6.77 6.49
N THR A 39 15.52 -7.42 7.65
CA THR A 39 14.57 -8.47 8.04
C THR A 39 13.64 -7.98 9.13
N ARG A 40 12.33 -8.24 9.03
CA ARG A 40 11.33 -7.93 10.08
C ARG A 40 10.53 -9.18 10.43
N THR A 41 10.16 -9.29 11.71
CA THR A 41 9.26 -10.34 12.20
C THR A 41 7.79 -9.98 11.91
N PRO A 42 6.94 -10.95 11.52
CA PRO A 42 5.53 -10.70 11.30
C PRO A 42 4.78 -10.50 12.63
N LYS A 43 3.57 -9.95 12.56
CA LYS A 43 2.67 -9.88 13.71
C LYS A 43 2.23 -11.30 14.13
N LYS A 44 2.12 -11.53 15.45
CA LYS A 44 1.51 -12.73 16.06
C LYS A 44 0.16 -13.04 15.38
N PRO A 45 -0.21 -14.29 15.11
CA PRO A 45 0.34 -15.57 15.59
C PRO A 45 1.55 -16.10 14.81
N ASN A 46 1.93 -15.44 13.72
CA ASN A 46 2.97 -15.93 12.84
C ASN A 46 4.36 -15.69 13.43
N SER A 47 5.30 -16.58 13.13
CA SER A 47 6.72 -16.43 13.45
C SER A 47 7.56 -16.76 12.21
N ALA A 48 8.39 -15.82 11.78
CA ALA A 48 9.34 -15.96 10.68
C ALA A 48 10.24 -14.72 10.58
N LEU A 49 11.36 -14.81 9.84
CA LEU A 49 12.11 -13.63 9.38
C LEU A 49 11.70 -13.31 7.94
N ARG A 50 11.08 -12.14 7.70
CA ARG A 50 10.69 -11.68 6.36
C ARG A 50 11.69 -10.67 5.83
N LYS A 51 12.22 -10.89 4.63
CA LYS A 51 13.10 -9.95 3.94
C LYS A 51 12.28 -8.79 3.36
N ILE A 52 12.69 -7.57 3.66
CA ILE A 52 12.03 -6.34 3.25
C ILE A 52 13.11 -5.38 2.73
N ALA A 53 12.79 -4.62 1.68
CA ALA A 53 13.61 -3.54 1.17
C ALA A 53 12.94 -2.19 1.46
N LYS A 54 13.74 -1.18 1.86
CA LYS A 54 13.38 0.22 1.70
C LYS A 54 13.73 0.62 0.27
N VAL A 55 12.75 1.12 -0.48
CA VAL A 55 12.87 1.45 -1.91
C VAL A 55 12.49 2.92 -2.11
N TRP A 56 13.36 3.66 -2.79
CA TRP A 56 13.09 5.01 -3.29
C TRP A 56 12.52 4.89 -4.71
N LEU A 57 11.24 5.22 -4.88
CA LEU A 57 10.57 5.19 -6.18
C LEU A 57 10.93 6.42 -7.02
N SER A 58 10.81 6.28 -8.34
CA SER A 58 11.01 7.38 -9.31
C SER A 58 10.15 8.62 -9.05
N ASN A 59 8.98 8.47 -8.42
CA ASN A 59 8.11 9.57 -7.97
C ASN A 59 8.50 10.14 -6.59
N ARG A 60 9.75 9.90 -6.14
CA ARG A 60 10.32 10.43 -4.89
C ARG A 60 9.61 9.95 -3.62
N HIS A 61 8.93 8.81 -3.70
CA HIS A 61 8.28 8.18 -2.55
C HIS A 61 9.16 7.07 -1.98
N ASP A 62 9.33 7.11 -0.65
CA ASP A 62 10.00 6.06 0.10
C ASP A 62 8.98 5.02 0.57
N ILE A 63 9.14 3.77 0.15
CA ILE A 63 8.26 2.67 0.53
C ILE A 63 9.03 1.46 1.10
N PHE A 64 8.32 0.62 1.85
CA PHE A 64 8.81 -0.69 2.23
C PHE A 64 8.18 -1.77 1.34
N ALA A 65 9.01 -2.56 0.66
CA ALA A 65 8.59 -3.61 -0.25
C ALA A 65 9.05 -4.99 0.26
N HIS A 66 8.18 -6.00 0.15
CA HIS A 66 8.52 -7.38 0.47
C HIS A 66 9.36 -8.00 -0.66
N ILE A 67 10.38 -8.78 -0.30
CA ILE A 67 11.26 -9.51 -1.23
C ILE A 67 10.80 -10.98 -1.30
N PRO A 68 10.06 -11.40 -2.35
CA PRO A 68 9.63 -12.81 -2.49
C PRO A 68 10.79 -13.77 -2.85
N GLY A 69 10.66 -15.05 -2.46
CA GLY A 69 11.60 -16.13 -2.79
C GLY A 69 12.62 -16.48 -1.69
N LYS A 70 13.24 -17.68 -1.79
CA LYS A 70 14.35 -18.13 -0.93
C LYS A 70 15.68 -17.92 -1.69
N GLY A 71 16.65 -17.27 -1.06
CA GLY A 71 17.99 -17.03 -1.66
C GLY A 71 17.96 -15.97 -2.76
N ARG A 72 18.10 -14.70 -2.39
CA ARG A 72 18.19 -13.58 -3.35
C ARG A 72 19.41 -12.74 -3.00
N ASN A 73 20.33 -12.65 -3.95
CA ASN A 73 21.43 -11.69 -3.93
C ASN A 73 20.84 -10.40 -4.49
N SER A 74 20.49 -9.48 -3.61
CA SER A 74 20.37 -8.08 -3.97
C SER A 74 21.76 -7.49 -4.14
#